data_AF-A0A0A9XPJ1-F1
#
_entry.id   AF-A0A0A9XPJ1-F1
#
_cell.length_a   1.000
_cell.length_b   1.000
_cell.length_c   1.000
_cell.angle_alpha   90.00
_cell.angle_beta   90.00
_cell.angle_gamma   90.00
#
_symmetry.space_group_name_H-M   'P 1'
#
loop_
_entity.id
_entity.type
_entity.pdbx_description
1 polymer ?
#
loop_
_entity_poly.entity_id
_entity_poly.type
_entity_poly.pdbx_seq_one_letter_code
_entity_poly.pdbx_strand_id
1 'polypeptide(L)'
;KPWITPGILSAIRKRDRMHTKVKKQPFNTNLKNSYNAYRNTLNKLIRKEKEKYYLTQLKQWEGNPNKTWKIIKESTNGRIKDHFPLEEWKNEQGYESETQIVNKLNNYFTTIGSKLAQKISTSNETMVELDEGNSSAASMFLYKISEEEITKVTTTMKGGSAPG
;
A
#
# COMPACT_ATOMS: atom_id res chain seq x y z
N LYS A 1 19.61 10.63 -3.01
CA LYS A 1 18.58 10.60 -1.95
C LYS A 1 18.62 11.93 -1.19
N PRO A 2 17.47 12.55 -0.91
CA PRO A 2 17.40 13.94 -0.43
C PRO A 2 17.92 14.16 1.02
N TRP A 3 17.96 13.11 1.85
CA TRP A 3 18.44 13.17 3.24
C TRP A 3 19.97 13.04 3.40
N ILE A 4 20.74 12.91 2.31
CA ILE A 4 22.20 12.76 2.39
C ILE A 4 22.83 14.15 2.47
N THR A 5 23.33 14.51 3.64
CA THR A 5 24.04 15.78 3.85
C THR A 5 25.51 15.69 3.46
N PRO A 6 26.19 16.82 3.17
CA PRO A 6 27.64 16.84 2.96
C PRO A 6 28.43 16.25 4.14
N GLY A 7 27.93 16.43 5.37
CA GLY A 7 28.51 15.83 6.57
C GLY A 7 28.44 14.30 6.57
N ILE A 8 27.28 13.73 6.22
CA ILE A 8 27.13 12.27 6.04
C ILE A 8 28.09 11.78 4.94
N LEU A 9 28.20 12.50 3.82
CA LEU A 9 29.07 12.10 2.71
C LEU A 9 30.55 12.06 3.14
N SER A 10 31.01 13.07 3.86
CA SER A 10 32.35 13.10 4.44
C SER A 10 32.56 11.95 5.44
N ALA A 11 31.55 11.66 6.26
CA ALA A 11 31.61 10.57 7.23
C ALA A 11 31.69 9.19 6.54
N ILE A 12 30.96 9.00 5.44
CA ILE A 12 31.02 7.80 4.58
C ILE A 12 32.42 7.64 3.98
N ARG A 13 32.99 8.70 3.39
CA ARG A 13 34.36 8.67 2.85
C ARG A 13 35.39 8.27 3.90
N LYS A 14 35.25 8.78 5.14
CA LYS A 14 36.11 8.39 6.27
C LYS A 14 35.94 6.91 6.64
N ARG A 15 34.70 6.40 6.69
CA ARG A 15 34.43 4.96 6.90
C ARG A 15 35.16 4.12 5.85
N ASP A 16 35.05 4.50 4.58
CA ASP A 16 35.61 3.73 3.46
C ASP A 16 37.13 3.73 3.48
N ARG A 17 37.75 4.88 3.80
CA ARG A 17 39.20 4.96 4.03
C ARG A 17 39.64 4.03 5.16
N MET A 18 38.91 3.99 6.27
CA MET A 18 39.23 3.08 7.39
C MET A 18 39.02 1.61 7.03
N HIS A 19 37.99 1.28 6.25
CA HIS A 19 37.76 -0.07 5.75
C HIS A 19 38.95 -0.56 4.89
N THR A 20 39.46 0.30 4.01
CA THR A 20 40.67 -0.02 3.23
C THR A 20 41.89 -0.26 4.13
N LYS A 21 42.05 0.51 5.21
CA LYS A 21 43.14 0.27 6.19
C LYS A 21 42.98 -1.06 6.92
N VAL A 22 41.76 -1.39 7.38
CA VAL A 22 41.47 -2.69 8.02
C VAL A 22 41.79 -3.85 7.08
N LYS A 23 41.44 -3.74 5.79
CA LYS A 23 41.77 -4.75 4.78
C LYS A 23 43.28 -4.94 4.60
N LYS A 24 44.08 -3.87 4.69
CA LYS A 24 45.55 -3.92 4.58
C LYS A 24 46.23 -4.48 5.83
N GLN A 25 45.58 -4.41 7.00
CA GLN A 25 46.13 -4.86 8.28
C GLN A 25 45.12 -5.76 9.00
N PRO A 26 44.89 -6.99 8.51
CA PRO A 26 43.82 -7.85 9.01
C PRO A 26 43.99 -8.28 10.48
N PHE A 27 45.23 -8.36 10.97
CA PHE A 27 45.55 -8.78 12.34
C PHE A 27 45.53 -7.62 13.36
N ASN A 28 45.31 -6.37 12.91
CA ASN A 28 45.24 -5.22 13.81
C ASN A 28 43.83 -5.11 14.44
N THR A 29 43.66 -5.72 15.60
CA THR A 29 42.40 -5.78 16.36
C THR A 29 41.91 -4.38 16.78
N ASN A 30 42.80 -3.49 17.21
CA ASN A 30 42.47 -2.13 17.61
C ASN A 30 41.89 -1.30 16.45
N LEU A 31 42.48 -1.43 15.26
CA LEU A 31 41.99 -0.76 14.05
C LEU A 31 40.61 -1.31 13.63
N LYS A 32 40.42 -2.62 13.71
CA LYS A 32 39.13 -3.26 13.43
C LYS A 32 38.04 -2.80 14.40
N ASN A 33 38.34 -2.73 15.69
CA ASN A 33 37.42 -2.25 16.72
C ASN A 33 37.03 -0.78 16.49
N SER A 34 38.01 0.07 16.20
CA SER A 34 37.77 1.49 15.88
C SER A 34 36.91 1.66 14.63
N TYR A 35 37.16 0.87 13.59
CA TYR A 35 36.33 0.84 12.38
C TYR A 35 34.89 0.41 12.69
N ASN A 36 34.70 -0.66 13.45
CA ASN A 36 33.38 -1.17 13.81
C ASN A 36 32.59 -0.13 14.61
N ALA A 37 33.21 0.49 15.62
CA ALA A 37 32.61 1.54 16.41
C ALA A 37 32.16 2.71 15.53
N TYR A 38 33.05 3.21 14.66
CA TYR A 38 32.73 4.30 13.75
C TYR A 38 31.63 3.94 12.74
N ARG A 39 31.68 2.74 12.13
CA ARG A 39 30.64 2.24 11.23
C ARG A 39 29.28 2.22 11.93
N ASN A 40 29.23 1.76 13.16
CA ASN A 40 28.00 1.70 13.95
C ASN A 40 27.46 3.10 14.25
N THR A 41 28.33 4.03 14.65
CA THR A 41 27.96 5.45 14.87
C THR A 41 27.44 6.10 13.59
N LEU A 42 28.10 5.87 12.44
CA LEU A 42 27.66 6.37 11.16
C LEU A 42 26.30 5.79 10.74
N ASN A 43 26.07 4.49 10.95
CA ASN A 43 24.78 3.86 10.67
C ASN A 43 23.66 4.46 11.54
N LYS A 44 23.93 4.72 12.83
CA LYS A 44 22.99 5.42 13.72
C LYS A 44 22.68 6.83 13.22
N LEU A 45 23.71 7.58 12.80
CA LEU A 45 23.54 8.93 12.25
C LEU A 45 22.70 8.91 10.97
N ILE A 46 22.99 8.02 10.03
CA ILE A 46 22.23 7.88 8.78
C ILE A 46 20.77 7.53 9.07
N ARG A 47 20.51 6.62 10.02
CA ARG A 47 19.15 6.27 10.43
C ARG A 47 18.40 7.49 10.98
N LYS A 48 19.04 8.25 11.88
CA LYS A 48 18.46 9.46 12.48
C LYS A 48 18.13 10.53 11.44
N GLU A 49 19.05 10.80 10.50
CA GLU A 49 18.80 11.80 9.45
C GLU A 49 17.72 11.33 8.46
N LYS A 50 17.68 10.04 8.12
CA LYS A 50 16.61 9.45 7.31
C LYS A 50 15.25 9.64 8.01
N GLU A 51 15.16 9.27 9.28
CA GLU A 51 13.95 9.40 10.10
C GLU A 51 13.49 10.86 10.20
N LYS A 52 14.40 11.77 10.53
CA LYS A 52 14.13 13.21 10.61
C LYS A 52 13.54 13.75 9.30
N TYR A 53 14.12 13.37 8.16
CA TYR A 53 13.64 13.78 6.85
C TYR A 53 12.20 13.32 6.60
N TYR A 54 11.91 12.01 6.75
CA TYR A 54 10.58 11.48 6.48
C TYR A 54 9.54 11.99 7.47
N LEU A 55 9.87 12.16 8.76
CA LEU A 55 8.96 12.78 9.73
C LEU A 55 8.62 14.23 9.35
N THR A 56 9.61 15.00 8.90
CA THR A 56 9.39 16.38 8.45
C THR A 56 8.47 16.42 7.23
N GLN A 57 8.68 15.51 6.27
CA GLN A 57 7.82 15.40 5.08
C GLN A 57 6.39 14.98 5.45
N LEU A 58 6.21 14.01 6.35
CA LEU A 58 4.89 13.56 6.78
C LEU A 58 4.11 14.68 7.47
N LYS A 59 4.76 15.48 8.33
CA LYS A 59 4.15 16.66 8.96
C LYS A 59 3.79 17.74 7.95
N GLN A 60 4.65 17.99 6.96
CA GLN A 60 4.40 18.99 5.93
C GLN A 60 3.16 18.66 5.08
N TRP A 61 2.88 17.38 4.86
CA TRP A 61 1.76 16.91 4.03
C TRP A 61 0.61 16.32 4.84
N GLU A 62 0.50 16.70 6.12
CA GLU A 62 -0.61 16.34 6.98
C GLU A 62 -1.94 16.81 6.33
N GLY A 63 -2.93 15.92 6.26
CA GLY A 63 -4.19 16.17 5.56
C GLY A 63 -4.18 15.96 4.04
N ASN A 64 -3.03 15.61 3.43
CA ASN A 64 -2.95 15.18 2.02
C ASN A 64 -2.59 13.68 1.91
N PRO A 65 -3.58 12.78 2.07
CA PRO A 65 -3.39 11.33 2.01
C PRO A 65 -2.60 10.83 0.79
N ASN A 66 -2.84 11.38 -0.41
CA ASN A 66 -2.11 11.01 -1.62
C ASN A 66 -0.60 11.25 -1.49
N LYS A 67 -0.20 12.40 -0.94
CA LYS A 67 1.22 12.73 -0.71
C LYS A 67 1.80 11.94 0.45
N THR A 68 1.05 11.77 1.53
CA THR A 68 1.42 10.91 2.67
C THR A 68 1.76 9.50 2.20
N TRP A 69 0.90 8.89 1.39
CA TRP A 69 1.13 7.54 0.86
C TRP A 69 2.35 7.46 -0.07
N LYS A 70 2.57 8.49 -0.89
CA LYS A 70 3.78 8.58 -1.73
C LYS A 70 5.06 8.58 -0.87
N ILE A 71 5.06 9.35 0.22
CA ILE A 71 6.19 9.44 1.16
C ILE A 71 6.41 8.11 1.89
N ILE A 72 5.33 7.47 2.37
CA ILE A 72 5.39 6.15 2.99
C ILE A 72 6.01 5.14 2.01
N LYS A 73 5.50 5.07 0.78
CA LYS A 73 6.01 4.18 -0.26
C LYS A 73 7.50 4.38 -0.55
N GLU A 74 7.94 5.63 -0.62
CA GLU A 74 9.36 5.97 -0.78
C GLU A 74 10.19 5.52 0.43
N SER A 75 9.68 5.71 1.65
CA SER A 75 10.39 5.41 2.89
C SER A 75 10.62 3.90 3.11
N THR A 76 9.63 3.09 2.73
CA THR A 76 9.58 1.64 2.93
C THR A 76 10.29 0.87 1.82
N ASN A 77 10.88 1.56 0.83
CA ASN A 77 11.55 0.90 -0.30
C ASN A 77 10.58 -0.11 -0.96
N GLY A 78 9.30 0.27 -1.07
CA GLY A 78 8.24 -0.61 -1.57
C GLY A 78 8.67 -1.27 -2.88
N ARG A 79 8.44 -2.59 -2.98
CA ARG A 79 8.86 -3.41 -4.12
C ARG A 79 8.58 -2.66 -5.42
N ILE A 80 9.54 -2.76 -6.35
CA ILE A 80 9.30 -2.47 -7.77
C ILE A 80 7.95 -3.12 -8.08
N LYS A 81 7.02 -2.38 -8.73
CA LYS A 81 5.76 -3.01 -9.15
C LYS A 81 6.17 -4.24 -9.95
N ASP A 82 5.91 -5.42 -9.40
CA ASP A 82 6.10 -6.65 -10.15
C ASP A 82 5.26 -6.46 -11.42
N HIS A 83 5.88 -6.74 -12.57
CA HIS A 83 5.16 -6.60 -13.84
C HIS A 83 3.94 -7.51 -13.77
N PHE A 84 2.81 -7.06 -14.31
CA PHE A 84 1.63 -7.90 -14.38
C PHE A 84 2.03 -9.25 -15.03
N PRO A 85 1.76 -10.41 -14.39
CA PRO A 85 2.27 -11.70 -14.84
C PRO A 85 1.51 -12.16 -16.08
N LEU A 86 1.82 -11.55 -17.24
CA LEU A 86 1.20 -11.85 -18.53
C LEU A 86 1.42 -13.31 -18.95
N GLU A 87 2.49 -13.94 -18.45
CA GLU A 87 2.82 -15.35 -18.72
C GLU A 87 1.78 -16.33 -18.16
N GLU A 88 1.10 -15.97 -17.07
CA GLU A 88 0.06 -16.80 -16.46
C GLU A 88 -1.30 -16.68 -17.18
N TRP A 89 -1.44 -15.69 -18.08
CA TRP A 89 -2.68 -15.36 -18.80
C TRP A 89 -2.60 -15.72 -20.28
N LYS A 90 -1.96 -16.85 -20.59
CA LYS A 90 -1.85 -17.36 -21.95
C LYS A 90 -3.09 -18.17 -22.32
N ASN A 91 -3.84 -17.72 -23.32
CA ASN A 91 -4.90 -18.50 -23.94
C ASN A 91 -4.34 -19.33 -25.12
N GLU A 92 -5.15 -20.23 -25.67
CA GLU A 92 -4.78 -21.04 -26.84
C GLU A 92 -4.38 -20.20 -28.06
N GLN A 93 -4.82 -18.93 -28.14
CA GLN A 93 -4.44 -17.97 -29.19
C GLN A 93 -3.20 -17.09 -28.88
N GLY A 94 -2.55 -17.24 -27.72
CA GLY A 94 -1.34 -16.49 -27.37
C GLY A 94 -1.45 -15.62 -26.12
N TYR A 95 -0.56 -14.63 -25.99
CA TYR A 95 -0.53 -13.67 -24.87
C TYR A 95 -1.61 -12.60 -25.05
N GLU A 96 -2.51 -12.48 -24.08
CA GLU A 96 -3.46 -11.35 -24.04
C GLU A 96 -2.78 -10.11 -23.48
N SER A 97 -3.09 -8.95 -24.05
CA SER A 97 -2.61 -7.68 -23.51
C SER A 97 -3.24 -7.39 -22.14
N GLU A 98 -2.53 -6.65 -21.28
CA GLU A 98 -3.02 -6.28 -19.93
C GLU A 98 -4.43 -5.65 -19.99
N THR A 99 -4.70 -4.82 -21.00
CA THR A 99 -6.00 -4.19 -21.20
C THR A 99 -7.11 -5.18 -21.55
N GLN A 100 -6.82 -6.21 -22.35
CA GLN A 100 -7.79 -7.26 -22.68
C GLN A 100 -8.15 -8.08 -21.45
N ILE A 101 -7.16 -8.42 -20.62
CA ILE A 101 -7.36 -9.17 -19.37
C ILE A 101 -8.21 -8.36 -18.39
N VAL A 102 -7.88 -7.08 -18.19
CA VAL A 102 -8.66 -6.17 -17.34
C VAL A 102 -10.09 -6.04 -17.84
N ASN A 103 -10.30 -5.88 -19.14
CA ASN A 103 -11.64 -5.79 -19.73
C ASN A 103 -12.44 -7.08 -19.55
N LYS A 104 -11.82 -8.25 -19.71
CA LYS A 104 -12.48 -9.54 -19.46
C LYS A 104 -12.87 -9.72 -17.99
N LEU A 105 -11.97 -9.40 -17.06
CA LEU A 105 -12.25 -9.44 -15.62
C LEU A 105 -13.40 -8.48 -15.28
N ASN A 106 -13.35 -7.25 -15.78
CA ASN A 106 -14.38 -6.26 -15.53
C ASN A 106 -15.74 -6.73 -16.08
N ASN A 107 -15.78 -7.23 -17.31
CA ASN A 107 -17.00 -7.78 -17.91
C ASN A 107 -17.51 -9.00 -17.14
N TYR A 108 -16.63 -9.86 -16.63
CA TYR A 108 -17.03 -11.01 -15.82
C TYR A 108 -17.72 -10.56 -14.52
N PHE A 109 -17.06 -9.71 -13.72
CA PHE A 109 -17.59 -9.30 -12.41
C PHE A 109 -18.80 -8.37 -12.51
N THR A 110 -18.92 -7.57 -13.56
CA THR A 110 -20.12 -6.75 -13.82
C THR A 110 -21.31 -7.61 -14.28
N THR A 111 -21.08 -8.67 -15.06
CA THR A 111 -22.16 -9.49 -15.62
C THR A 111 -22.52 -10.71 -14.78
N ILE A 112 -21.67 -11.16 -13.86
CA ILE A 112 -21.95 -12.38 -13.10
C ILE A 112 -23.14 -12.20 -12.16
N GLY A 113 -23.31 -11.01 -11.56
CA GLY A 113 -24.45 -10.71 -10.70
C GLY A 113 -25.79 -10.82 -11.45
N SER A 114 -25.89 -10.22 -12.63
CA SER A 114 -27.10 -10.32 -13.47
C SER A 114 -27.34 -11.74 -13.97
N LYS A 115 -26.29 -12.46 -14.38
CA LYS A 115 -26.39 -13.87 -14.79
C LYS A 115 -26.83 -14.80 -13.64
N LEU A 116 -26.38 -14.53 -12.42
CA LEU A 116 -26.80 -15.26 -11.22
C LEU A 116 -28.25 -14.94 -10.89
N ALA A 117 -28.63 -13.66 -10.87
CA ALA A 117 -30.01 -13.23 -10.60
C ALA A 117 -31.00 -13.82 -11.61
N GLN A 118 -30.63 -13.89 -12.90
CA GLN A 118 -31.46 -14.53 -13.93
C GLN A 118 -31.59 -16.06 -13.76
N LYS A 119 -30.61 -16.70 -13.14
CA LYS A 119 -30.63 -18.15 -12.86
C LYS A 119 -31.36 -18.51 -11.58
N ILE A 120 -31.50 -17.57 -10.66
CA ILE A 120 -32.35 -17.74 -9.49
C ILE A 120 -33.78 -17.65 -10.01
N SER A 121 -34.50 -18.77 -10.02
CA SER A 121 -35.92 -18.78 -10.30
C SER A 121 -36.60 -17.79 -9.36
N THR A 122 -37.18 -16.72 -9.89
CA THR A 122 -38.21 -15.96 -9.17
C THR A 122 -39.40 -16.89 -9.03
N SER A 123 -39.41 -17.70 -7.98
CA SER A 123 -40.67 -18.26 -7.50
C SER A 123 -41.52 -17.04 -7.17
N ASN A 124 -42.69 -16.93 -7.80
CA ASN A 124 -43.77 -16.05 -7.34
C ASN A 124 -44.34 -16.60 -6.03
N GLU A 125 -43.48 -17.03 -5.10
CA GLU A 125 -43.88 -17.28 -3.73
C GLU A 125 -44.13 -15.90 -3.17
N THR A 126 -45.42 -15.56 -3.17
CA THR A 126 -46.03 -14.51 -2.36
C THR A 126 -45.23 -14.37 -1.07
N MET A 127 -44.64 -13.19 -0.90
CA MET A 127 -44.01 -12.73 0.33
C MET A 127 -44.83 -13.27 1.50
N VAL A 128 -44.26 -14.22 2.25
CA VAL A 128 -44.91 -14.75 3.46
C VAL A 128 -45.17 -13.53 4.33
N GLU A 129 -46.44 -13.23 4.59
CA GLU A 129 -46.83 -12.22 5.56
C GLU A 129 -46.07 -12.53 6.85
N LEU A 130 -45.12 -11.67 7.19
CA LEU A 130 -44.39 -11.80 8.44
C LEU A 130 -45.41 -11.56 9.55
N ASP A 131 -45.71 -12.64 10.26
CA ASP A 131 -46.61 -12.65 11.41
C ASP A 131 -46.21 -11.51 12.37
N GLU A 132 -47.09 -10.50 12.52
CA GLU A 132 -46.85 -9.27 13.30
C GLU A 132 -46.67 -9.55 14.82
N GLY A 133 -46.76 -10.82 15.24
CA GLY A 133 -46.88 -11.23 16.63
C GLY A 133 -45.60 -11.49 17.41
N ASN A 134 -44.41 -11.46 16.82
CA ASN A 134 -43.19 -11.84 17.56
C ASN A 134 -42.03 -10.85 17.40
N SER A 135 -42.17 -9.68 18.05
CA SER A 135 -41.10 -8.70 18.19
C SER A 135 -40.06 -9.20 19.20
N SER A 136 -38.99 -9.83 18.71
CA SER A 136 -37.79 -10.04 19.52
C SER A 136 -37.14 -8.70 19.83
N ALA A 137 -36.82 -8.45 21.11
CA ALA A 137 -36.16 -7.24 21.60
C ALA A 137 -34.76 -7.00 21.02
N ALA A 138 -34.20 -7.96 20.28
CA ALA A 138 -32.95 -7.85 19.54
C ALA A 138 -33.17 -8.15 18.06
N SER A 139 -33.82 -7.25 17.35
CA SER A 139 -33.98 -7.30 15.89
C SER A 139 -33.12 -6.26 15.19
N MET A 140 -32.58 -6.62 14.03
CA MET A 140 -31.94 -5.67 13.11
C MET A 140 -32.75 -5.65 11.82
N PHE A 141 -33.16 -4.46 11.40
CA PHE A 141 -33.88 -4.24 10.15
C PHE A 141 -32.99 -3.45 9.19
N LEU A 142 -33.00 -3.86 7.92
CA LEU A 142 -32.39 -3.10 6.84
C LEU A 142 -33.50 -2.30 6.16
N TYR A 143 -33.35 -0.98 6.17
CA TYR A 143 -34.26 -0.08 5.47
C TYR A 143 -33.84 0.03 4.00
N LYS A 144 -34.81 0.31 3.13
CA LYS A 144 -34.51 0.68 1.74
C LYS A 144 -33.70 1.97 1.73
N ILE A 145 -32.57 1.94 1.04
CA ILE A 145 -31.69 3.09 0.87
C ILE A 145 -32.36 4.13 -0.04
N SER A 146 -32.26 5.42 0.31
CA SER A 146 -32.76 6.53 -0.51
C SER A 146 -31.64 7.20 -1.32
N GLU A 147 -31.99 7.86 -2.42
CA GLU A 147 -31.03 8.62 -3.23
C GLU A 147 -30.38 9.77 -2.44
N GLU A 148 -31.14 10.39 -1.54
CA GLU A 148 -30.64 11.43 -0.62
C GLU A 148 -29.57 10.89 0.33
N GLU A 149 -29.73 9.66 0.80
CA GLU A 149 -28.76 9.01 1.69
C GLU A 149 -27.47 8.69 0.94
N ILE A 150 -27.57 8.21 -0.31
CA ILE A 150 -26.42 7.96 -1.20
C ILE A 150 -25.67 9.27 -1.50
N THR A 151 -26.38 10.34 -1.84
CA THR A 151 -25.77 11.65 -2.15
C THR A 151 -25.10 12.26 -0.91
N LYS A 152 -25.68 12.08 0.27
CA LYS A 152 -25.08 12.50 1.54
C LYS A 152 -23.80 11.73 1.86
N VAL A 153 -23.79 10.41 1.67
CA VAL A 153 -22.59 9.58 1.88
C VAL A 153 -21.49 9.94 0.88
N THR A 154 -21.83 10.09 -0.41
CA THR A 154 -20.84 10.42 -1.45
C THR A 154 -20.26 11.83 -1.30
N THR A 155 -21.04 12.82 -0.86
CA THR A 155 -20.53 14.18 -0.59
C THR A 155 -19.69 14.29 0.69
N THR A 156 -19.95 13.45 1.69
CA THR A 156 -19.14 13.41 2.92
C THR A 156 -17.81 12.67 2.74
N MET A 157 -17.68 11.85 1.70
CA MET A 157 -16.41 11.23 1.32
C MET A 157 -15.45 12.27 0.74
N LYS A 158 -14.42 12.64 1.51
CA LYS A 158 -13.34 13.51 1.02
C LYS A 158 -12.57 12.79 -0.10
N GLY A 159 -12.52 13.41 -1.29
CA GLY A 159 -11.86 12.90 -2.52
C GLY A 159 -10.33 12.75 -2.47
N GLY A 160 -9.73 12.68 -1.28
CA GLY A 160 -8.33 12.33 -1.08
C GLY A 160 -8.12 10.92 -0.53
N SER A 161 -9.17 10.20 -0.14
CA SER A 161 -9.01 8.89 0.50
C SER A 161 -8.27 7.92 -0.43
N ALA A 162 -7.27 7.24 0.12
CA ALA A 162 -6.51 6.26 -0.63
C ALA A 162 -7.38 5.05 -0.97
N PRO A 163 -7.21 4.43 -2.14
CA PRO A 163 -7.83 3.15 -2.42
C PRO A 163 -7.35 2.13 -1.38
N GLY A 164 -8.31 1.41 -0.78
CA GLY A 164 -8.04 0.28 0.10
C GLY A 164 -7.40 -0.89 -0.63
#